data_AF-A0A3P7KF15-F1
#
_entry.id   AF-A0A3P7KF15-F1
#
_cell.length_a   1.000
_cell.length_b   1.000
_cell.length_c   1.000
_cell.angle_alpha   90.00
_cell.angle_beta   90.00
_cell.angle_gamma   90.00
#
_symmetry.space_group_name_H-M   'P 1'
#
loop_
_entity.id
_entity.type
_entity.pdbx_description
1 polymer ?
#
loop_
_entity_poly.entity_id
_entity_poly.type
_entity_poly.pdbx_seq_one_letter_code
_entity_poly.pdbx_strand_id
1 'polypeptide(L)'
;MDLVSEVLRLLQTISKRSKFLTQRLCPEDQASLVMSLTAMAQCWGGKLRNLKMEDCVRSDVKLPPLFPFTFTDSKAKNSIVFERHMVNQPLLKVVDEFAAGMTPEDRYSLLARIRMLRNFEIREHRMQCLIVRLLSISTLIYCKCQPDEVQINALLYNGFIEEAVALLKVDLNSHELMDPIQTEALRMLCSVVSLEKVSRFRDDFVVNIPCGKVILQ
;
A
#
# COMPACT_ATOMS: atom_id res chain seq x y z
N MET A 1 -9.61 7.05 8.45
CA MET A 1 -8.48 6.86 7.49
C MET A 1 -8.53 7.90 6.37
N ASP A 2 -9.53 8.79 6.42
CA ASP A 2 -9.89 9.78 5.42
C ASP A 2 -8.79 10.78 5.11
N LEU A 3 -8.24 11.44 6.14
CA LEU A 3 -7.16 12.40 5.98
C LEU A 3 -5.97 11.81 5.21
N VAL A 4 -5.63 10.53 5.44
CA VAL A 4 -4.55 9.89 4.67
C VAL A 4 -4.94 9.72 3.23
N SER A 5 -6.16 9.27 2.93
CA SER A 5 -6.62 9.14 1.56
C SER A 5 -6.67 10.49 0.83
N GLU A 6 -7.08 11.56 1.50
CA GLU A 6 -7.13 12.93 0.95
C GLU A 6 -5.73 13.46 0.65
N VAL A 7 -4.81 13.33 1.60
CA VAL A 7 -3.41 13.73 1.43
C VAL A 7 -2.78 12.94 0.28
N LEU A 8 -3.00 11.63 0.19
CA LEU A 8 -2.47 10.81 -0.90
C LEU A 8 -3.04 11.22 -2.27
N ARG A 9 -4.34 11.52 -2.36
CA ARG A 9 -4.95 12.02 -3.61
C ARG A 9 -4.37 13.36 -4.04
N LEU A 10 -4.22 14.28 -3.09
CA LEU A 10 -3.60 15.58 -3.33
C LEU A 10 -2.16 15.39 -3.82
N LEU A 11 -1.40 14.54 -3.14
CA LEU A 11 -0.01 14.24 -3.47
C LEU A 11 0.11 13.64 -4.88
N GLN A 12 -0.76 12.69 -5.25
CA GLN A 12 -0.80 12.16 -6.62
C GLN A 12 -1.12 13.24 -7.66
N THR A 13 -2.07 14.13 -7.36
CA THR A 13 -2.52 15.19 -8.28
C THR A 13 -1.40 16.20 -8.55
N ILE A 14 -0.70 16.64 -7.51
CA ILE A 14 0.45 17.54 -7.61
C ILE A 14 1.57 16.85 -8.40
N SER A 15 1.83 15.57 -8.11
CA SER A 15 2.94 14.84 -8.70
C SER A 15 2.78 14.58 -10.18
N LYS A 16 1.57 14.22 -10.62
CA LYS A 16 1.26 14.05 -12.05
C LYS A 16 1.49 15.30 -12.88
N ARG A 17 1.32 16.48 -12.28
CA ARG A 17 1.48 17.78 -12.98
C ARG A 17 2.89 18.33 -12.92
N SER A 18 3.59 18.13 -11.81
CA SER A 18 4.86 18.83 -11.51
C SER A 18 6.08 17.92 -11.40
N LYS A 19 5.87 16.60 -11.52
CA LYS A 19 6.87 15.57 -11.21
C LYS A 19 7.41 15.70 -9.79
N PHE A 20 6.59 16.19 -8.85
CA PHE A 20 7.01 16.51 -7.49
C PHE A 20 7.68 15.32 -6.80
N LEU A 21 6.98 14.18 -6.73
CA LEU A 21 7.50 12.97 -6.08
C LEU A 21 8.73 12.35 -6.75
N THR A 22 8.95 12.61 -8.04
CA THR A 22 10.03 11.97 -8.79
C THR A 22 11.25 12.85 -9.01
N GLN A 23 11.09 14.18 -8.93
CA GLN A 23 12.14 15.14 -9.29
C GLN A 23 12.32 16.29 -8.32
N ARG A 24 11.39 16.54 -7.39
CA ARG A 24 11.42 17.73 -6.52
C ARG A 24 11.42 17.43 -5.03
N LEU A 25 10.95 16.24 -4.63
CA LEU A 25 11.05 15.78 -3.26
C LEU A 25 12.51 15.42 -2.96
N CYS A 26 13.02 15.84 -1.80
CA CYS A 26 14.39 15.49 -1.44
C CYS A 26 14.51 13.97 -1.21
N PRO A 27 15.69 13.38 -1.38
CA PRO A 27 15.85 11.92 -1.30
C PRO A 27 15.44 11.32 0.06
N GLU A 28 15.67 12.04 1.16
CA GLU A 28 15.33 11.58 2.53
C GLU A 28 13.81 11.50 2.75
N ASP A 29 13.09 12.54 2.32
CA ASP A 29 11.62 12.57 2.36
C ASP A 29 11.02 11.54 1.41
N GLN A 30 11.63 11.35 0.24
CA GLN A 30 11.20 10.33 -0.72
C GLN A 30 11.35 8.92 -0.13
N ALA A 31 12.49 8.61 0.50
CA ALA A 31 12.70 7.33 1.15
C ALA A 31 11.69 7.08 2.28
N SER A 32 11.47 8.09 3.13
CA SER A 32 10.48 8.01 4.22
C SER A 32 9.05 7.80 3.71
N LEU A 33 8.68 8.51 2.64
CA LEU A 33 7.39 8.35 2.00
C LEU A 33 7.23 6.94 1.43
N VAL A 34 8.24 6.41 0.75
CA VAL A 34 8.22 5.05 0.19
C VAL A 34 8.02 4.02 1.29
N MET A 35 8.78 4.10 2.39
CA MET A 35 8.59 3.20 3.53
C MET A 35 7.17 3.26 4.08
N SER A 36 6.61 4.47 4.24
CA SER A 36 5.24 4.64 4.72
C SER A 36 4.19 4.08 3.74
N LEU A 37 4.36 4.30 2.44
CA LEU A 37 3.45 3.80 1.41
C LEU A 37 3.50 2.28 1.31
N THR A 38 4.70 1.69 1.36
CA THR A 38 4.90 0.24 1.35
C THR A 38 4.25 -0.40 2.57
N ALA A 39 4.46 0.17 3.77
CA ALA A 39 3.80 -0.28 4.99
C ALA A 39 2.27 -0.26 4.88
N MET A 40 1.68 0.81 4.33
CA MET A 40 0.23 0.90 4.11
C MET A 40 -0.29 -0.09 3.07
N ALA A 41 0.51 -0.37 2.03
CA ALA A 41 0.16 -1.35 1.02
C ALA A 41 0.27 -2.80 1.53
N GLN A 42 1.14 -3.09 2.50
CA GLN A 42 1.43 -4.44 2.97
C GLN A 42 0.76 -4.79 4.32
N CYS A 43 0.13 -3.83 5.01
CA CYS A 43 -0.40 -4.05 6.36
C CYS A 43 -1.57 -5.06 6.47
N TRP A 44 -2.04 -5.66 5.37
CA TRP A 44 -3.16 -6.62 5.33
C TRP A 44 -2.77 -8.07 5.67
N GLY A 45 -1.61 -8.30 6.28
CA GLY A 45 -1.13 -9.64 6.61
C GLY A 45 -1.84 -10.37 7.77
N GLY A 46 -1.28 -11.53 8.14
CA GLY A 46 -1.72 -12.36 9.26
C GLY A 46 -3.13 -12.94 9.03
N LYS A 47 -4.00 -12.78 10.02
CA LYS A 47 -5.39 -13.28 10.00
C LYS A 47 -6.25 -12.72 8.85
N LEU A 48 -5.84 -11.61 8.24
CA LEU A 48 -6.55 -10.97 7.12
C LEU A 48 -6.04 -11.40 5.74
N ARG A 49 -5.04 -12.29 5.66
CA ARG A 49 -4.42 -12.71 4.39
C ARG A 49 -5.41 -13.28 3.37
N ASN A 50 -6.47 -13.94 3.84
CA ASN A 50 -7.46 -14.59 2.99
C ASN A 50 -8.72 -13.74 2.75
N LEU A 51 -8.79 -12.54 3.33
CA LEU A 51 -9.93 -11.63 3.16
C LEU A 51 -9.79 -10.92 1.82
N LYS A 52 -10.75 -11.10 0.92
CA LYS A 52 -10.71 -10.44 -0.38
C LYS A 52 -11.09 -8.97 -0.27
N MET A 53 -10.64 -8.16 -1.23
CA MET A 53 -11.00 -6.75 -1.30
C MET A 53 -12.51 -6.51 -1.38
N GLU A 54 -13.24 -7.33 -2.15
CA GLU A 54 -14.71 -7.23 -2.27
C GLU A 54 -15.44 -7.57 -0.98
N ASP A 55 -14.84 -8.39 -0.10
CA ASP A 55 -15.44 -8.69 1.20
C ASP A 55 -15.38 -7.49 2.15
N CYS A 56 -14.40 -6.60 1.95
CA CYS A 56 -14.24 -5.41 2.78
C CYS A 56 -15.38 -4.41 2.61
N VAL A 57 -16.02 -4.40 1.44
CA VAL A 57 -17.15 -3.51 1.12
C VAL A 57 -18.51 -4.11 1.52
N ARG A 58 -18.58 -5.41 1.83
CA ARG A 58 -19.78 -6.11 2.28
C ARG A 58 -20.09 -5.81 3.76
N SER A 59 -21.37 -5.74 4.11
CA SER A 59 -21.84 -5.48 5.49
C SER A 59 -21.91 -6.76 6.34
N ASP A 60 -22.13 -7.91 5.71
CA ASP A 60 -22.36 -9.23 6.32
C ASP A 60 -21.09 -10.10 6.40
N VAL A 61 -19.92 -9.51 6.14
CA VAL A 61 -18.63 -10.22 6.16
C VAL A 61 -18.30 -10.76 7.56
N LYS A 62 -17.99 -12.06 7.64
CA LYS A 62 -17.50 -12.69 8.87
C LYS A 62 -16.00 -12.46 9.02
N LEU A 63 -15.63 -11.55 9.92
CA LEU A 63 -14.22 -11.24 10.18
C LEU A 63 -13.62 -12.21 11.22
N PRO A 64 -12.35 -12.63 11.04
CA PRO A 64 -11.63 -13.37 12.07
C PRO A 64 -11.34 -12.45 13.28
N PRO A 65 -11.08 -13.02 14.48
CA PRO A 65 -10.72 -12.23 15.65
C PRO A 65 -9.39 -11.52 15.42
N LEU A 66 -9.44 -10.20 15.17
CA LEU A 66 -8.28 -9.40 14.78
C LEU A 66 -7.26 -9.22 15.91
N PHE A 67 -7.73 -9.27 17.16
CA PHE A 67 -6.93 -9.22 18.36
C PHE A 67 -7.01 -10.57 19.11
N PRO A 68 -5.93 -10.97 19.83
CA PRO A 68 -4.60 -10.38 19.75
C PRO A 68 -3.96 -10.58 18.38
N PHE A 69 -3.02 -9.71 18.03
CA PHE A 69 -2.15 -9.90 16.87
C PHE A 69 -0.67 -9.85 17.28
N THR A 70 0.15 -10.66 16.63
CA THR A 70 1.60 -10.66 16.84
C THR A 70 2.26 -9.77 15.80
N PHE A 71 3.19 -8.93 16.24
CA PHE A 71 4.11 -8.20 15.38
C PHE A 71 5.53 -8.67 15.67
N THR A 72 6.27 -9.00 14.63
CA THR A 72 7.68 -9.39 14.72
C THR A 72 8.47 -8.45 13.83
N ASP A 73 9.53 -7.85 14.36
CA ASP A 73 10.40 -6.96 13.59
C ASP A 73 11.19 -7.73 12.50
N SER A 74 11.70 -7.00 11.52
CA SER A 74 12.51 -7.52 10.41
C SER A 74 13.73 -8.34 10.85
N LYS A 75 14.28 -8.04 12.04
CA LYS A 75 15.44 -8.74 12.62
C LYS A 75 15.05 -9.97 13.42
N ALA A 76 13.76 -10.28 13.54
CA ALA A 76 13.17 -11.28 14.42
C ALA A 76 13.65 -11.20 15.88
N LYS A 77 14.09 -10.01 16.32
CA LYS A 77 14.61 -9.78 17.68
C LYS A 77 13.50 -9.43 18.66
N ASN A 78 12.51 -8.67 18.19
CA ASN A 78 11.36 -8.29 19.00
C ASN A 78 10.09 -8.91 18.42
N SER A 79 9.40 -9.72 19.23
CA SER A 79 8.06 -10.21 18.93
C SER A 79 7.13 -9.76 20.04
N ILE A 80 6.13 -8.96 19.69
CA ILE A 80 5.19 -8.35 20.63
C ILE A 80 3.78 -8.82 20.27
N VAL A 81 3.05 -9.28 21.28
CA VAL A 81 1.63 -9.61 21.16
C VAL A 81 0.83 -8.38 21.58
N PHE A 82 0.06 -7.82 20.65
CA PHE A 82 -0.77 -6.66 20.88
C PHE A 82 -2.20 -7.07 21.20
N GLU A 83 -2.63 -6.72 22.41
CA GLU A 83 -4.02 -6.80 22.83
C GLU A 83 -4.80 -5.56 22.43
N ARG A 84 -6.12 -5.68 22.33
CA ARG A 84 -6.99 -4.55 21.92
C ARG A 84 -6.83 -3.32 22.81
N HIS A 85 -6.71 -3.51 24.11
CA HIS A 85 -6.58 -2.41 25.07
C HIS A 85 -5.27 -1.63 24.91
N MET A 86 -4.19 -2.27 24.45
CA MET A 86 -2.87 -1.66 24.26
C MET A 86 -2.88 -0.63 23.11
N VAL A 87 -3.73 -0.85 22.10
CA VAL A 87 -3.81 0.01 20.91
C VAL A 87 -4.96 1.02 20.95
N ASN A 88 -5.73 1.06 22.03
CA ASN A 88 -6.83 2.02 22.19
C ASN A 88 -6.35 3.44 22.54
N GLN A 89 -5.10 3.59 22.95
CA GLN A 89 -4.47 4.88 23.22
C GLN A 89 -4.18 5.68 21.93
N PRO A 90 -3.82 6.97 22.02
CA PRO A 90 -3.40 7.75 20.86
C PRO A 90 -2.27 7.05 20.08
N LEU A 91 -2.44 6.96 18.75
CA LEU A 91 -1.58 6.12 17.89
C LEU A 91 -0.09 6.46 17.99
N LEU A 92 0.24 7.75 18.14
CA LEU A 92 1.62 8.20 18.28
C LEU A 92 2.27 7.67 19.57
N LYS A 93 1.53 7.67 20.70
CA LYS A 93 2.03 7.15 21.98
C LYS A 93 2.32 5.65 21.90
N VAL A 94 1.40 4.88 21.31
CA VAL A 94 1.56 3.43 21.13
C VAL A 94 2.80 3.13 20.29
N VAL A 95 2.97 3.84 19.17
CA VAL A 95 4.12 3.60 18.29
C VAL A 95 5.43 4.06 18.94
N ASP A 96 5.46 5.15 19.70
CA ASP A 96 6.67 5.59 20.39
C ASP A 96 7.08 4.64 21.51
N GLU A 97 6.12 4.05 22.23
CA GLU A 97 6.37 3.06 23.28
C GLU A 97 6.87 1.73 22.69
N PHE A 98 6.16 1.17 21.71
CA PHE A 98 6.42 -0.19 21.23
C PHE A 98 7.41 -0.26 20.06
N ALA A 99 7.64 0.84 19.33
CA ALA A 99 8.65 0.89 18.27
C ALA A 99 10.00 1.44 18.73
N ALA A 100 10.21 1.59 20.04
CA ALA A 100 11.49 2.01 20.61
C ALA A 100 12.60 1.01 20.20
N GLY A 101 13.63 1.49 19.51
CA GLY A 101 14.74 0.66 19.03
C GLY A 101 14.46 -0.15 17.76
N MET A 102 13.26 -0.06 17.18
CA MET A 102 12.95 -0.64 15.87
C MET A 102 13.58 0.17 14.72
N THR A 103 13.72 -0.47 13.56
CA THR A 103 14.12 0.27 12.34
C THR A 103 12.99 1.21 11.89
N PRO A 104 13.28 2.25 11.08
CA PRO A 104 12.23 3.10 10.52
C PRO A 104 11.15 2.31 9.76
N GLU A 105 11.56 1.30 8.98
CA GLU A 105 10.66 0.44 8.21
C GLU A 105 9.72 -0.38 9.11
N ASP A 106 10.26 -0.99 10.17
CA ASP A 106 9.47 -1.72 11.16
C ASP A 106 8.49 -0.79 11.89
N ARG A 107 8.92 0.44 12.21
CA ARG A 107 8.08 1.47 12.83
C ARG A 107 6.90 1.87 11.92
N TYR A 108 7.15 2.10 10.63
CA TYR A 108 6.07 2.38 9.66
C TYR A 108 5.12 1.19 9.50
N SER A 109 5.66 -0.03 9.45
CA SER A 109 4.88 -1.26 9.35
C SER A 109 3.95 -1.47 10.55
N LEU A 110 4.47 -1.27 11.77
CA LEU A 110 3.69 -1.34 13.00
C LEU A 110 2.60 -0.26 13.02
N LEU A 111 2.95 0.99 12.69
CA LEU A 111 2.02 2.11 12.61
C LEU A 111 0.87 1.82 11.64
N ALA A 112 1.18 1.37 10.42
CA ALA A 112 0.19 1.04 9.40
C ALA A 112 -0.73 -0.12 9.84
N ARG A 113 -0.14 -1.15 10.48
CA ARG A 113 -0.88 -2.31 10.99
C ARG A 113 -1.85 -1.93 12.10
N ILE A 114 -1.40 -1.19 13.11
CA ILE A 114 -2.26 -0.72 14.20
C ILE A 114 -3.36 0.17 13.65
N ARG A 115 -3.01 1.14 12.81
CA ARG A 115 -3.98 2.09 12.21
C ARG A 115 -5.09 1.38 11.45
N MET A 116 -4.76 0.31 10.72
CA MET A 116 -5.73 -0.50 10.02
C MET A 116 -6.62 -1.28 11.00
N LEU A 117 -6.01 -2.04 11.93
CA LEU A 117 -6.73 -3.01 12.77
C LEU A 117 -7.66 -2.37 13.81
N ARG A 118 -7.34 -1.18 14.34
CA ARG A 118 -8.12 -0.54 15.42
C ARG A 118 -9.62 -0.49 15.16
N ASN A 119 -10.00 -0.14 13.94
CA ASN A 119 -11.39 0.08 13.55
C ASN A 119 -11.82 -0.78 12.35
N PHE A 120 -11.10 -1.87 12.04
CA PHE A 120 -11.39 -2.70 10.86
C PHE A 120 -12.73 -3.45 10.94
N GLU A 121 -13.31 -3.60 12.13
CA GLU A 121 -14.66 -4.16 12.29
C GLU A 121 -15.75 -3.24 11.74
N ILE A 122 -15.48 -1.93 11.65
CA ILE A 122 -16.39 -0.93 11.09
C ILE A 122 -16.26 -0.95 9.56
N ARG A 123 -17.38 -1.18 8.86
CA ARG A 123 -17.45 -1.29 7.39
C ARG A 123 -16.83 -0.09 6.70
N GLU A 124 -17.22 1.11 7.09
CA GLU A 124 -16.72 2.35 6.50
C GLU A 124 -15.19 2.47 6.62
N HIS A 125 -14.64 2.17 7.80
CA HIS A 125 -13.20 2.19 8.01
C HIS A 125 -12.47 1.12 7.18
N ARG A 126 -13.06 -0.07 6.95
CA ARG A 126 -12.51 -1.06 6.00
C ARG A 126 -12.44 -0.50 4.59
N MET A 127 -13.53 0.13 4.15
CA MET A 127 -13.63 0.76 2.83
C MET A 127 -12.56 1.85 2.67
N GLN A 128 -12.34 2.67 3.70
CA GLN A 128 -11.25 3.65 3.70
C GLN A 128 -9.85 3.00 3.69
N CYS A 129 -9.66 1.89 4.40
CA CYS A 129 -8.40 1.13 4.36
C CYS A 129 -8.11 0.58 2.95
N LEU A 130 -9.16 0.15 2.24
CA LEU A 130 -9.07 -0.29 0.85
C LEU A 130 -8.66 0.86 -0.08
N ILE A 131 -9.28 2.03 0.05
CA ILE A 131 -8.90 3.25 -0.69
C ILE A 131 -7.43 3.58 -0.47
N VAL A 132 -6.97 3.62 0.79
CA VAL A 132 -5.57 3.92 1.12
C VAL A 132 -4.61 2.86 0.56
N ARG A 133 -4.98 1.58 0.58
CA ARG A 133 -4.18 0.49 -0.02
C ARG A 133 -3.99 0.71 -1.53
N LEU A 134 -5.08 0.97 -2.26
CA LEU A 134 -5.06 1.19 -3.71
C LEU A 134 -4.28 2.46 -4.09
N LEU A 135 -4.48 3.55 -3.33
CA LEU A 135 -3.72 4.79 -3.49
C LEU A 135 -2.23 4.59 -3.22
N SER A 136 -1.88 3.82 -2.19
CA SER A 136 -0.47 3.60 -1.84
C SER A 136 0.25 2.84 -2.95
N ILE A 137 -0.35 1.75 -3.45
CA ILE A 137 0.22 0.94 -4.53
C ILE A 137 0.33 1.73 -5.82
N SER A 138 -0.73 2.43 -6.23
CA SER A 138 -0.69 3.28 -7.43
C SER A 138 0.34 4.41 -7.31
N THR A 139 0.50 4.99 -6.12
CA THR A 139 1.54 6.01 -5.87
C THR A 139 2.94 5.42 -5.98
N LEU A 140 3.21 4.28 -5.36
CA LEU A 140 4.51 3.62 -5.44
C LEU A 140 4.92 3.31 -6.89
N ILE A 141 4.00 2.74 -7.66
CA ILE A 141 4.22 2.44 -9.09
C ILE A 141 4.45 3.73 -9.87
N TYR A 142 3.62 4.75 -9.65
CA TYR A 142 3.73 6.04 -10.36
C TYR A 142 5.06 6.75 -10.08
N CYS A 143 5.49 6.78 -8.82
CA CYS A 143 6.69 7.52 -8.45
C CYS A 143 7.97 6.87 -8.99
N LYS A 144 7.90 5.66 -9.56
CA LYS A 144 9.07 4.85 -9.92
C LYS A 144 10.10 4.86 -8.79
N CYS A 145 9.64 4.94 -7.54
CA CYS A 145 10.49 4.96 -6.37
C CYS A 145 11.05 3.56 -6.24
N GLN A 146 12.05 3.23 -7.07
CA GLN A 146 12.48 1.88 -7.44
C GLN A 146 12.25 0.89 -6.31
N PRO A 147 11.09 0.21 -6.27
CA PRO A 147 11.04 -1.04 -5.57
C PRO A 147 11.82 -1.95 -6.51
N ASP A 148 12.79 -2.70 -5.99
CA ASP A 148 13.29 -3.85 -6.73
C ASP A 148 12.08 -4.63 -7.29
N GLU A 149 12.18 -5.23 -8.47
CA GLU A 149 11.06 -5.98 -9.07
C GLU A 149 10.42 -6.95 -8.07
N VAL A 150 11.23 -7.49 -7.16
CA VAL A 150 10.84 -8.29 -5.99
C VAL A 150 9.81 -7.60 -5.10
N GLN A 151 10.00 -6.32 -4.77
CA GLN A 151 9.07 -5.55 -3.93
C GLN A 151 7.76 -5.26 -4.67
N ILE A 152 7.81 -4.98 -5.98
CA ILE A 152 6.58 -4.82 -6.79
C ILE A 152 5.80 -6.13 -6.85
N ASN A 153 6.49 -7.25 -7.09
CA ASN A 153 5.87 -8.57 -7.14
C ASN A 153 5.29 -8.99 -5.77
N ALA A 154 5.93 -8.58 -4.67
CA ALA A 154 5.39 -8.79 -3.32
C ALA A 154 4.13 -7.93 -3.06
N LEU A 155 4.05 -6.72 -3.63
CA LEU A 155 2.87 -5.86 -3.53
C LEU A 155 1.72 -6.38 -4.41
N LEU A 156 2.03 -6.81 -5.63
CA LEU A 156 1.11 -7.36 -6.63
C LEU A 156 1.11 -8.89 -6.56
N TYR A 157 0.73 -9.43 -5.40
CA TYR A 157 0.63 -10.88 -5.23
C TYR A 157 -0.31 -11.52 -6.27
N ASN A 158 -0.15 -12.82 -6.50
CA ASN A 158 -0.98 -13.57 -7.44
C ASN A 158 -2.47 -13.49 -7.06
N GLY A 159 -3.32 -12.92 -7.92
CA GLY A 159 -4.73 -12.67 -7.64
C GLY A 159 -5.08 -11.20 -7.34
N PHE A 160 -4.09 -10.33 -7.13
CA PHE A 160 -4.34 -8.93 -6.75
C PHE A 160 -5.07 -8.13 -7.85
N ILE A 161 -4.73 -8.37 -9.13
CA ILE A 161 -5.39 -7.73 -10.27
C ILE A 161 -6.85 -8.19 -10.35
N GLU A 162 -7.09 -9.48 -10.17
CA GLU A 162 -8.42 -10.09 -10.19
C GLU A 162 -9.30 -9.52 -9.08
N GLU A 163 -8.75 -9.34 -7.88
CA GLU A 163 -9.46 -8.70 -6.77
C GLU A 163 -9.77 -7.23 -7.06
N ALA A 164 -8.84 -6.48 -7.64
CA ALA A 164 -9.08 -5.10 -8.03
C ALA A 164 -10.14 -4.98 -9.14
N VAL A 165 -10.16 -5.90 -10.10
CA VAL A 165 -11.21 -5.99 -11.13
C VAL A 165 -12.55 -6.39 -10.52
N ALA A 166 -12.56 -7.27 -9.52
CA ALA A 166 -13.78 -7.66 -8.83
C ALA A 166 -14.45 -6.47 -8.13
N LEU A 167 -13.67 -5.55 -7.53
CA LEU A 167 -14.20 -4.31 -6.96
C LEU A 167 -14.98 -3.45 -7.96
N LEU A 168 -14.57 -3.43 -9.24
CA LEU A 168 -15.26 -2.67 -10.29
C LEU A 168 -16.64 -3.26 -10.62
N LYS A 169 -16.89 -4.52 -10.29
CA LYS A 169 -18.14 -5.22 -10.53
C LYS A 169 -19.10 -5.16 -9.35
N VAL A 170 -18.63 -4.68 -8.19
CA VAL A 170 -19.47 -4.59 -7.00
C VAL A 170 -20.44 -3.43 -7.17
N ASP A 171 -21.73 -3.75 -7.24
CA ASP A 171 -22.82 -2.78 -7.17
C ASP A 171 -23.40 -2.78 -5.75
N LEU A 172 -23.14 -1.70 -5.02
CA LEU A 172 -23.60 -1.49 -3.65
C LEU A 172 -24.39 -0.19 -3.63
N ASN A 173 -25.62 -0.23 -4.15
CA ASN A 173 -26.70 0.76 -3.99
C ASN A 173 -26.23 2.10 -3.38
N SER A 174 -25.58 2.93 -4.22
CA SER A 174 -25.18 4.32 -3.92
C SER A 174 -24.45 4.56 -2.59
N HIS A 175 -23.68 3.61 -2.05
CA HIS A 175 -22.84 3.89 -0.88
C HIS A 175 -21.74 4.89 -1.26
N GLU A 176 -21.61 6.00 -0.51
CA GLU A 176 -20.76 7.16 -0.86
C GLU A 176 -19.28 6.81 -1.14
N LEU A 177 -18.75 5.78 -0.46
CA LEU A 177 -17.37 5.31 -0.63
C LEU A 177 -17.15 4.35 -1.81
N MET A 178 -18.19 3.87 -2.49
CA MET A 178 -18.04 2.91 -3.60
C MET A 178 -17.45 3.52 -4.85
N ASP A 179 -17.97 4.67 -5.31
CA ASP A 179 -17.41 5.35 -6.48
C ASP A 179 -15.94 5.74 -6.25
N PRO A 180 -15.55 6.27 -5.07
CA PRO A 180 -14.14 6.44 -4.71
C PRO A 180 -13.32 5.15 -4.80
N ILE A 181 -13.80 4.02 -4.28
CA ILE A 181 -13.09 2.73 -4.33
C ILE A 181 -12.88 2.29 -5.78
N GLN A 182 -13.94 2.29 -6.60
CA GLN A 182 -13.86 1.87 -7.99
C GLN A 182 -12.92 2.79 -8.79
N THR A 183 -12.96 4.09 -8.51
CA THR A 183 -12.05 5.07 -9.11
C THR A 183 -10.60 4.77 -8.76
N GLU A 184 -10.27 4.51 -7.49
CA GLU A 184 -8.90 4.18 -7.10
C GLU A 184 -8.45 2.80 -7.59
N ALA A 185 -9.36 1.83 -7.68
CA ALA A 185 -9.08 0.52 -8.26
C ALA A 185 -8.68 0.65 -9.74
N LEU A 186 -9.46 1.42 -10.51
CA LEU A 186 -9.16 1.69 -11.92
C LEU A 186 -7.82 2.43 -12.09
N ARG A 187 -7.56 3.46 -11.27
CA ARG A 187 -6.28 4.18 -11.31
C ARG A 187 -5.09 3.28 -10.98
N MET A 188 -5.25 2.38 -10.02
CA MET A 188 -4.25 1.41 -9.65
C MET A 188 -3.98 0.45 -10.82
N LEU A 189 -5.03 -0.13 -11.43
CA LEU A 189 -4.91 -0.99 -12.62
C LEU A 189 -4.22 -0.28 -13.79
N CYS A 190 -4.58 0.99 -14.07
CA CYS A 190 -3.89 1.78 -15.09
C CYS A 190 -2.39 1.99 -14.77
N SER A 191 -2.04 2.11 -13.50
CA SER A 191 -0.65 2.27 -13.05
C SER A 191 0.14 0.98 -13.28
N VAL A 192 -0.44 -0.18 -12.97
CA VAL A 192 0.15 -1.50 -13.25
C VAL A 192 0.39 -1.71 -14.73
N VAL A 193 -0.60 -1.44 -15.59
CA VAL A 193 -0.45 -1.55 -17.06
C VAL A 193 0.64 -0.61 -17.58
N SER A 194 0.77 0.59 -17.01
CA SER A 194 1.82 1.53 -17.39
C SER A 194 3.21 1.01 -17.02
N LEU A 195 3.34 0.28 -15.92
CA LEU A 195 4.58 -0.39 -15.52
C LEU A 195 4.97 -1.50 -16.50
N GLU A 196 4.03 -2.37 -16.86
CA GLU A 196 4.28 -3.47 -17.81
C GLU A 196 4.70 -2.98 -19.20
N LYS A 197 4.16 -1.85 -19.66
CA LYS A 197 4.62 -1.24 -20.91
C LYS A 197 6.08 -0.81 -20.81
N VAL A 198 6.47 -0.21 -19.68
CA VAL A 198 7.85 0.24 -19.46
C VAL A 198 8.83 -0.93 -19.37
N SER A 199 8.44 -2.07 -18.75
CA SER A 199 9.30 -3.26 -18.71
C SER A 199 9.53 -3.84 -20.11
N ARG A 200 8.48 -4.00 -20.92
CA ARG A 200 8.62 -4.48 -22.31
C ARG A 200 9.56 -3.62 -23.16
N PHE A 201 9.44 -2.29 -23.06
CA PHE A 201 10.37 -1.39 -23.76
C PHE A 201 11.81 -1.51 -23.27
N ARG A 202 12.06 -1.88 -22.01
CA ARG A 202 13.43 -2.13 -21.53
C ARG A 202 13.98 -3.42 -22.10
N ASP A 203 13.18 -4.48 -22.14
CA ASP A 203 13.58 -5.77 -22.70
C ASP A 203 13.84 -5.68 -24.21
N ASP A 204 13.05 -4.89 -24.94
CA ASP A 204 13.26 -4.65 -26.39
C ASP A 204 14.53 -3.86 -26.71
N PHE A 205 15.09 -3.10 -25.74
CA PHE A 205 16.41 -2.46 -25.88
C PHE A 205 17.57 -3.37 -25.45
N VAL A 206 17.30 -4.52 -24.82
CA VAL A 206 18.26 -5.59 -24.54
C VAL A 206 18.15 -6.67 -25.62
N VAL A 207 18.17 -6.26 -26.88
CA VAL A 207 18.53 -7.18 -27.97
C VAL A 207 20.05 -7.18 -28.05
N ASN A 208 20.64 -8.33 -27.74
CA ASN A 208 22.06 -8.63 -27.93
C ASN A 208 22.57 -8.05 -29.25
N ILE A 209 23.42 -7.03 -29.19
CA ILE A 209 24.28 -6.66 -30.31
C ILE A 209 25.46 -7.64 -30.25
N PRO A 210 25.56 -8.61 -31.19
CA PRO A 210 26.78 -9.37 -31.32
C PRO A 210 27.81 -8.44 -31.98
N CYS A 211 28.87 -8.15 -31.24
CA CYS A 211 30.07 -7.40 -31.66
C CYS A 211 29.95 -5.87 -31.79
N GLY A 212 30.68 -5.17 -30.90
CA GLY A 212 31.22 -3.84 -31.18
C GLY A 212 30.93 -2.81 -30.08
N LYS A 213 31.95 -2.48 -29.27
CA LYS A 213 31.91 -1.36 -28.32
C LYS A 213 31.65 -0.05 -29.08
N VAL A 214 30.64 0.71 -28.66
CA VAL A 214 30.59 2.16 -28.88
C VAL A 214 30.17 2.84 -27.58
N ILE A 215 31.07 3.68 -27.06
CA ILE A 215 30.81 4.66 -26.02
C ILE A 215 30.17 5.86 -26.72
N LEU A 216 29.00 6.31 -26.27
CA LEU A 216 28.46 7.61 -26.67
C LEU A 216 28.60 8.56 -25.48
N GLN A 217 29.37 9.63 -25.71
CA GLN A 217 29.44 10.82 -24.85
C GLN A 217 28.10 11.55 -24.82
#